data_AF-A0A0Q4JMN5-F1
#
_entry.id   AF-A0A0Q4JMN5-F1
#
_cell.length_a   1.000
_cell.length_b   1.000
_cell.length_c   1.000
_cell.angle_alpha   90.00
_cell.angle_beta   90.00
_cell.angle_gamma   90.00
#
_symmetry.space_group_name_H-M   'P 1'
#
loop_
_entity.id
_entity.type
_entity.pdbx_description
1 polymer ?
#
loop_
_entity_poly.entity_id
_entity_poly.type
_entity_poly.pdbx_seq_one_letter_code
_entity_poly.pdbx_strand_id
1 'polypeptide(L)'
;MFVVFDLDGTIANCDHRLHHIQLPAAHDAEWPEQNWDAFYAACNGDTPIWPIQAVAAAMIDQGHRVEFWTGRSDQCRPQTEQWLYDNGFDGVPVRMRVGGDRTADHRLKAAWLAEHGRPDLIFENRAAVVAMWRSHGIVCCQVAPGDF
;
A
#
# COMPACT_ATOMS: atom_id res chain seq x y z
N MET A 1 -8.33 -17.95 -4.19
CA MET A 1 -7.60 -17.43 -3.02
C MET A 1 -8.15 -16.06 -2.67
N PHE A 2 -7.93 -15.62 -1.43
CA PHE A 2 -8.00 -14.23 -1.04
C PHE A 2 -6.60 -13.62 -1.16
N VAL A 3 -6.41 -12.72 -2.14
CA VAL A 3 -5.13 -12.08 -2.47
C VAL A 3 -5.23 -10.60 -2.16
N VAL A 4 -4.23 -10.06 -1.47
CA VAL A 4 -4.15 -8.63 -1.16
C VAL A 4 -2.91 -8.03 -1.80
N PHE A 5 -3.04 -6.80 -2.29
CA PHE A 5 -1.92 -6.00 -2.76
C PHE A 5 -1.84 -4.73 -1.93
N ASP A 6 -0.65 -4.40 -1.44
CA ASP A 6 -0.33 -3.03 -1.09
C ASP A 6 -0.34 -2.12 -2.33
N LEU A 7 -0.42 -0.81 -2.11
CA LEU A 7 -0.48 0.18 -3.18
C LEU A 7 0.86 0.90 -3.37
N ASP A 8 1.37 1.59 -2.36
CA ASP A 8 2.48 2.55 -2.49
C ASP A 8 3.85 1.86 -2.53
N GLY A 9 4.47 1.87 -3.70
CA GLY A 9 5.70 1.14 -4.03
C GLY A 9 5.47 -0.35 -4.29
N THR A 10 4.20 -0.78 -4.44
CA THR A 10 3.81 -2.14 -4.80
C THR A 10 3.06 -2.17 -6.14
N ILE A 11 1.88 -1.55 -6.21
CA ILE A 11 1.08 -1.40 -7.44
C ILE A 11 1.34 -0.04 -8.11
N ALA A 12 1.58 0.98 -7.30
CA ALA A 12 1.76 2.37 -7.69
C ALA A 12 3.17 2.83 -7.28
N ASN A 13 3.98 3.27 -8.23
CA ASN A 13 5.24 3.95 -7.94
C ASN A 13 4.94 5.38 -7.50
N CYS A 14 5.31 5.70 -6.26
CA CYS A 14 5.10 6.99 -5.59
C CYS A 14 6.39 7.82 -5.42
N ASP A 15 7.49 7.43 -6.09
CA ASP A 15 8.80 8.06 -5.94
C ASP A 15 8.77 9.57 -6.14
N HIS A 16 7.96 10.06 -7.09
CA HIS A 16 7.87 11.49 -7.42
C HIS A 16 7.37 12.34 -6.26
N ARG A 17 6.63 11.76 -5.30
CA ARG A 17 6.08 12.46 -4.14
C ARG A 17 6.79 12.16 -2.82
N LEU A 18 7.73 11.21 -2.78
CA LEU A 18 8.51 10.88 -1.57
C LEU A 18 9.28 12.08 -1.01
N HIS A 19 9.59 13.08 -1.83
CA HIS A 19 10.24 14.31 -1.37
C HIS A 19 9.42 15.09 -0.32
N HIS A 20 8.12 14.83 -0.19
CA HIS A 20 7.26 15.39 0.86
C HIS A 20 7.39 14.67 2.22
N ILE A 21 7.89 13.43 2.23
CA ILE A 21 8.00 12.59 3.42
C ILE A 21 9.35 11.85 3.45
N GLN A 22 10.35 12.46 4.08
CA GLN A 22 11.72 11.94 4.06
C GLN A 22 12.08 11.26 5.37
N LEU A 23 12.81 10.15 5.26
CA LEU A 23 13.49 9.57 6.41
C LEU A 23 14.62 10.49 6.90
N PRO A 24 14.99 10.40 8.19
CA PRO A 24 16.21 11.03 8.69
C PRO A 24 17.43 10.48 7.95
N ALA A 25 18.43 11.34 7.74
CA ALA A 25 19.68 10.95 7.06
C ALA A 25 20.50 9.91 7.84
N ALA A 26 20.28 9.80 9.15
CA ALA A 26 20.88 8.82 10.05
C ALA A 26 19.90 8.47 11.17
N HIS A 27 20.07 7.32 11.81
CA HIS A 27 19.16 6.83 12.86
C HIS A 27 19.02 7.79 14.06
N ASP A 28 20.05 8.58 14.35
CA ASP A 28 20.11 9.57 15.43
C ASP A 28 19.81 11.00 14.98
N ALA A 29 19.54 11.22 13.69
CA ALA A 29 19.19 12.53 13.16
C ALA A 29 17.72 12.89 13.45
N GLU A 30 17.45 14.19 13.54
CA GLU A 30 16.08 14.70 13.61
C GLU A 30 15.31 14.37 12.33
N TRP A 31 14.01 14.09 12.47
CA TRP A 31 13.13 13.89 11.32
C TRP A 31 12.92 15.21 10.59
N PRO A 32 13.09 15.23 9.25
CA PRO A 32 12.68 16.37 8.44
C PRO A 32 11.20 16.67 8.64
N GLU A 33 10.79 17.92 8.39
CA GLU A 33 9.37 18.26 8.35
C GLU A 33 8.65 17.40 7.31
N GLN A 34 7.56 16.76 7.72
CA GLN A 34 6.79 15.85 6.88
C GLN A 34 5.52 16.55 6.40
N ASN A 35 5.36 16.68 5.08
CA ASN A 35 4.16 17.24 4.47
C ASN A 35 3.24 16.15 3.92
N TRP A 36 2.56 15.46 4.83
CA TRP A 36 1.64 14.38 4.50
C TRP A 36 0.49 14.81 3.60
N ASP A 37 -0.02 16.04 3.77
CA ASP A 37 -1.12 16.56 2.96
C ASP A 37 -0.69 16.70 1.49
N ALA A 38 0.51 17.25 1.23
CA ALA A 38 1.07 17.32 -0.12
C ALA A 38 1.39 15.94 -0.70
N PHE A 39 1.91 15.02 0.12
CA PHE A 39 2.15 13.63 -0.28
C PHE A 39 0.85 12.95 -0.75
N TYR A 40 -0.25 13.09 -0.02
CA TYR A 40 -1.53 12.48 -0.41
C TYR A 40 -2.16 13.21 -1.60
N ALA A 41 -2.06 14.53 -1.69
CA ALA A 41 -2.59 15.30 -2.81
C ALA A 41 -1.96 14.94 -4.16
N ALA A 42 -0.70 14.49 -4.16
CA ALA A 42 0.06 14.14 -5.36
C ALA A 42 -0.13 12.68 -5.85
N CYS A 43 -0.96 11.87 -5.19
CA CYS A 43 -1.08 10.42 -5.48
C CYS A 43 -1.68 10.09 -6.86
N ASN A 44 -2.40 11.04 -7.48
CA ASN A 44 -2.89 10.89 -8.86
C ASN A 44 -1.76 10.84 -9.91
N GLY A 45 -0.57 11.36 -9.57
CA GLY A 45 0.61 11.33 -10.43
C GLY A 45 1.45 10.06 -10.30
N ASP A 46 1.04 9.10 -9.44
CA ASP A 46 1.77 7.84 -9.28
C ASP A 46 1.83 7.10 -10.63
N THR A 47 2.96 6.48 -10.93
CA THR A 47 3.11 5.68 -12.17
C THR A 47 2.85 4.20 -11.89
N PRO A 48 2.32 3.43 -12.85
CA PRO A 48 2.05 2.00 -12.63
C PRO A 48 3.33 1.18 -12.48
N ILE A 49 3.37 0.26 -11.51
CA ILE A 49 4.37 -0.81 -11.45
C ILE A 49 3.83 -1.99 -12.28
N TRP A 50 4.03 -1.91 -13.60
CA TRP A 50 3.43 -2.82 -14.58
C TRP A 50 3.55 -4.31 -14.25
N PRO A 51 4.70 -4.85 -13.81
CA PRO A 51 4.80 -6.26 -13.49
C PRO A 51 3.84 -6.70 -12.38
N ILE A 52 3.65 -5.88 -11.35
CA ILE A 52 2.76 -6.22 -10.22
C ILE A 52 1.29 -6.00 -10.60
N GLN A 53 0.98 -4.97 -11.39
CA GLN A 53 -0.37 -4.79 -11.94
C GLN A 53 -0.79 -5.97 -12.83
N ALA A 54 0.12 -6.49 -13.66
CA ALA A 54 -0.16 -7.68 -14.48
C ALA A 54 -0.48 -8.91 -13.61
N VAL A 55 0.20 -9.08 -12.46
CA VAL A 55 -0.12 -10.13 -11.50
C VAL A 55 -1.49 -9.90 -10.86
N ALA A 56 -1.81 -8.68 -10.42
CA ALA A 56 -3.12 -8.36 -9.85
C ALA A 56 -4.26 -8.64 -10.85
N ALA A 57 -4.11 -8.19 -12.10
CA ALA A 57 -5.07 -8.44 -13.17
C ALA A 57 -5.25 -9.95 -13.43
N ALA A 58 -4.16 -10.73 -13.48
CA ALA A 58 -4.24 -12.18 -13.65
C ALA A 58 -4.97 -12.88 -12.48
N MET A 59 -4.77 -12.42 -11.23
CA MET A 59 -5.49 -12.96 -10.08
C MET A 59 -7.00 -12.68 -10.16
N ILE A 60 -7.37 -11.48 -10.63
CA ILE A 60 -8.78 -11.11 -10.87
C ILE A 60 -9.39 -11.97 -11.98
N ASP A 61 -8.70 -12.10 -13.12
CA ASP A 61 -9.15 -12.89 -14.28
C ASP A 61 -9.39 -14.36 -13.93
N GLN A 62 -8.56 -14.93 -13.03
CA GLN A 62 -8.73 -16.29 -12.51
C GLN A 62 -9.83 -16.42 -11.43
N GLY A 63 -10.58 -15.35 -11.15
CA GLY A 63 -11.71 -15.35 -10.22
C GLY A 63 -11.30 -15.40 -8.74
N HIS A 64 -10.08 -14.96 -8.40
CA HIS A 64 -9.70 -14.80 -6.99
C HIS A 64 -10.32 -13.54 -6.38
N ARG A 65 -10.54 -13.54 -5.07
CA ARG A 65 -10.89 -12.33 -4.34
C ARG A 65 -9.64 -11.47 -4.24
N VAL A 66 -9.64 -10.31 -4.88
CA VAL A 66 -8.53 -9.35 -4.86
C VAL A 66 -8.97 -8.08 -4.13
N GLU A 67 -8.12 -7.57 -3.25
CA GLU A 67 -8.32 -6.27 -2.58
C GLU A 67 -7.00 -5.49 -2.51
N PHE A 68 -7.11 -4.15 -2.43
CA PHE A 68 -5.99 -3.26 -2.17
C PHE A 68 -5.99 -2.76 -0.73
N TRP A 69 -4.89 -2.94 -0.01
CA TRP A 69 -4.76 -2.53 1.39
C TRP A 69 -3.60 -1.53 1.52
N THR A 70 -3.93 -0.25 1.61
CA THR A 70 -2.96 0.85 1.54
C THR A 70 -2.86 1.66 2.82
N GLY A 71 -1.64 2.10 3.14
CA GLY A 71 -1.38 3.06 4.21
C GLY A 71 -1.83 4.49 3.89
N ARG A 72 -2.28 4.79 2.65
CA ARG A 72 -2.84 6.09 2.27
C ARG A 72 -4.02 6.44 3.17
N SER A 73 -4.11 7.72 3.54
CA SER A 73 -5.29 8.24 4.23
C SER A 73 -6.50 8.23 3.30
N ASP A 74 -7.67 7.86 3.83
CA ASP A 74 -8.96 7.97 3.17
C ASP A 74 -9.35 9.40 2.74
N GLN A 75 -8.63 10.43 3.22
CA GLN A 75 -8.73 11.80 2.71
C GLN A 75 -8.39 11.91 1.22
N CYS A 76 -7.57 11.01 0.69
CA CYS A 76 -7.25 10.92 -0.75
C CYS A 76 -7.97 9.75 -1.45
N ARG A 77 -9.05 9.23 -0.86
CA ARG A 77 -9.85 8.14 -1.44
C ARG A 77 -10.32 8.45 -2.86
N PRO A 78 -10.94 9.61 -3.16
CA PRO A 78 -11.40 9.89 -4.52
C PRO A 78 -10.29 9.83 -5.57
N GLN A 79 -9.12 10.37 -5.25
CA GLN A 79 -7.95 10.35 -6.13
C GLN A 79 -7.39 8.93 -6.30
N THR A 80 -7.36 8.15 -5.22
CA THR A 80 -6.89 6.77 -5.24
C THR A 80 -7.82 5.87 -6.05
N GLU A 81 -9.12 5.98 -5.86
CA GLU A 81 -10.13 5.21 -6.62
C GLU A 81 -10.14 5.60 -8.09
N GLN A 82 -10.02 6.89 -8.42
CA GLN A 82 -9.89 7.33 -9.81
C GLN A 82 -8.60 6.79 -10.45
N TRP A 83 -7.48 6.83 -9.74
CA TRP A 83 -6.23 6.26 -10.25
C TRP A 83 -6.34 4.74 -10.50
N LEU A 84 -6.98 4.00 -9.60
CA LEU A 84 -7.23 2.57 -9.78
C LEU A 84 -8.13 2.31 -10.98
N TYR A 85 -9.20 3.10 -11.16
CA TYR A 85 -10.07 3.04 -12.33
C TYR A 85 -9.27 3.24 -13.63
N ASP A 86 -8.47 4.30 -13.70
CA ASP A 86 -7.66 4.63 -14.88
C ASP A 86 -6.62 3.55 -15.21
N ASN A 87 -6.22 2.75 -14.21
CA ASN A 87 -5.29 1.62 -14.35
C ASN A 87 -5.99 0.26 -14.52
N GLY A 88 -7.32 0.24 -14.73
CA GLY A 88 -8.07 -0.98 -15.05
C GLY A 88 -8.49 -1.83 -13.84
N PHE A 89 -8.50 -1.24 -12.63
CA PHE A 89 -8.92 -1.89 -11.39
C PHE A 89 -10.25 -1.35 -10.85
N ASP A 90 -11.15 -0.96 -11.75
CA ASP A 90 -12.49 -0.51 -11.38
C ASP A 90 -13.24 -1.56 -10.54
N GLY A 91 -13.93 -1.10 -9.49
CA GLY A 91 -14.70 -1.95 -8.59
C GLY A 91 -13.90 -2.87 -7.65
N VAL A 92 -12.56 -2.87 -7.70
CA VAL A 92 -11.74 -3.66 -6.76
C VAL A 92 -11.75 -3.00 -5.38
N PRO A 93 -12.11 -3.70 -4.29
CA PRO A 93 -12.20 -3.08 -2.97
C PRO A 93 -10.86 -2.50 -2.50
N VAL A 94 -10.89 -1.27 -1.96
CA VAL A 94 -9.72 -0.59 -1.39
C VAL A 94 -9.93 -0.23 0.09
N ARG A 95 -9.05 -0.77 0.93
CA ARG A 95 -8.92 -0.46 2.36
C ARG A 95 -7.86 0.61 2.56
N MET A 96 -8.21 1.64 3.32
CA MET A 96 -7.39 2.83 3.52
C MET A 96 -7.35 3.18 5.00
N ARG A 97 -6.29 3.90 5.39
CA ARG A 97 -6.10 4.46 6.73
C ARG A 97 -7.14 5.56 6.99
N VAL A 98 -7.73 5.58 8.18
CA VAL A 98 -8.64 6.65 8.58
C VAL A 98 -7.88 7.99 8.71
N GLY A 99 -8.45 9.08 8.21
CA GLY A 99 -7.90 10.43 8.32
C GLY A 99 -7.52 10.80 9.76
N GLY A 100 -6.28 11.28 9.94
CA GLY A 100 -5.73 11.62 11.24
C GLY A 100 -5.11 10.47 12.05
N ASP A 101 -5.27 9.21 11.61
CA ASP A 101 -4.64 8.07 12.24
C ASP A 101 -3.13 8.01 11.93
N ARG A 102 -2.31 8.08 12.98
CA ARG A 102 -0.84 8.02 12.90
C ARG A 102 -0.26 6.67 13.32
N THR A 103 -1.10 5.65 13.46
CA THR A 103 -0.69 4.29 13.81
C THR A 103 0.34 3.76 12.81
N ALA A 104 1.46 3.21 13.30
CA ALA A 104 2.48 2.64 12.44
C ALA A 104 1.88 1.58 11.49
N ASP A 105 2.31 1.59 10.23
CA ASP A 105 1.62 0.89 9.14
C ASP A 105 1.45 -0.61 9.38
N HIS A 106 2.48 -1.28 9.90
CA HIS A 106 2.42 -2.68 10.28
C HIS A 106 1.36 -2.97 11.35
N ARG A 107 1.13 -2.07 12.32
CA ARG A 107 0.09 -2.22 13.35
C ARG A 107 -1.30 -1.98 12.78
N LEU A 108 -1.44 -0.96 11.94
CA LEU A 108 -2.69 -0.66 11.26
C LEU A 108 -3.15 -1.85 10.42
N LYS A 109 -2.29 -2.32 9.50
CA LYS A 109 -2.63 -3.43 8.61
C LYS A 109 -2.82 -4.76 9.37
N ALA A 110 -2.10 -5.00 10.48
CA ALA A 110 -2.35 -6.16 11.33
C ALA A 110 -3.76 -6.16 11.94
N ALA A 111 -4.27 -4.99 12.36
CA ALA A 111 -5.60 -4.88 12.94
C ALA A 111 -6.71 -5.26 11.94
N TRP A 112 -6.51 -4.98 10.65
CA TRP A 112 -7.45 -5.34 9.59
C TRP A 112 -7.66 -6.85 9.40
N LEU A 113 -6.75 -7.70 9.88
CA LEU A 113 -6.92 -9.16 9.82
C LEU A 113 -8.19 -9.64 10.54
N ALA A 114 -8.50 -9.04 11.70
CA ALA A 114 -9.66 -9.40 12.49
C ALA A 114 -10.97 -8.93 11.81
N GLU A 115 -10.92 -7.81 11.10
CA GLU A 115 -12.09 -7.15 10.54
C GLU A 115 -12.42 -7.61 9.11
N HIS A 116 -11.42 -8.03 8.34
CA HIS A 116 -11.55 -8.22 6.89
C HIS A 116 -11.17 -9.63 6.42
N GLY A 117 -10.69 -10.44 7.36
CA GLY A 117 -10.23 -11.80 7.12
C GLY A 117 -8.74 -11.85 6.82
N ARG A 118 -8.21 -13.06 6.92
CA ARG A 118 -6.79 -13.35 6.65
C ARG A 118 -6.59 -13.67 5.17
N PRO A 119 -5.74 -12.92 4.43
CA PRO A 119 -5.41 -13.26 3.06
C PRO A 119 -4.54 -14.53 3.00
N ASP A 120 -4.67 -15.27 1.89
CA ASP A 120 -3.82 -16.42 1.57
C ASP A 120 -2.43 -15.96 1.08
N LEU A 121 -2.41 -14.85 0.32
CA LEU A 121 -1.24 -14.28 -0.34
C LEU A 121 -1.29 -12.76 -0.29
N ILE A 122 -0.16 -12.12 0.01
CA ILE A 122 -0.03 -10.65 -0.01
C ILE A 122 1.22 -10.18 -0.74
N PHE A 123 1.07 -9.11 -1.52
CA PHE A 123 2.17 -8.37 -2.16
C PHE A 123 2.40 -7.07 -1.40
N GLU A 124 3.64 -6.82 -1.00
CA GLU A 124 4.02 -5.69 -0.14
C GLU A 124 5.46 -5.29 -0.45
N ASN A 125 5.86 -4.04 -0.20
CA ASN A 125 7.24 -3.59 -0.39
C ASN A 125 7.98 -3.37 0.95
N ARG A 126 7.30 -2.79 1.94
CA ARG A 126 7.90 -2.29 3.18
C ARG A 126 8.29 -3.42 4.13
N ALA A 127 9.57 -3.48 4.51
CA ALA A 127 10.15 -4.59 5.26
C ALA A 127 9.46 -4.84 6.61
N ALA A 128 9.12 -3.78 7.36
CA ALA A 128 8.41 -3.91 8.63
C ALA A 128 7.00 -4.52 8.48
N VAL A 129 6.32 -4.22 7.38
CA VAL A 129 4.96 -4.72 7.08
C VAL A 129 5.04 -6.15 6.55
N VAL A 130 6.01 -6.44 5.69
CA VAL A 130 6.35 -7.80 5.23
C VAL A 130 6.64 -8.73 6.42
N ALA A 131 7.47 -8.30 7.37
CA ALA A 131 7.79 -9.07 8.56
C ALA A 131 6.52 -9.33 9.40
N MET A 132 5.66 -8.33 9.54
CA MET A 132 4.37 -8.48 10.21
C MET A 132 3.48 -9.54 9.52
N TRP A 133 3.30 -9.49 8.20
CA TRP A 133 2.50 -10.50 7.49
C TRP A 133 3.03 -11.92 7.69
N ARG A 134 4.35 -12.09 7.58
CA ARG A 134 5.01 -13.38 7.81
C ARG A 134 4.84 -13.86 9.26
N SER A 135 4.85 -12.96 10.24
CA SER A 135 4.63 -13.31 11.65
C SER A 135 3.21 -13.83 11.92
N HIS A 136 2.23 -13.44 11.10
CA HIS A 136 0.87 -13.97 11.12
C HIS A 136 0.69 -15.23 10.23
N GLY A 137 1.79 -15.79 9.70
CA GLY A 137 1.79 -16.98 8.86
C GLY A 137 1.16 -16.76 7.48
N ILE A 138 1.15 -15.52 6.98
CA ILE A 138 0.64 -15.18 5.65
C ILE A 138 1.82 -15.24 4.66
N VAL A 139 1.59 -15.85 3.49
CA VAL A 139 2.60 -15.85 2.41
C VAL A 139 2.71 -14.43 1.87
N CYS A 140 3.91 -13.85 1.98
CA CYS A 140 4.15 -12.46 1.59
C CYS A 140 5.28 -12.37 0.55
N CYS A 141 4.89 -11.94 -0.65
CA CYS A 141 5.76 -11.58 -1.76
C CYS A 141 6.26 -10.14 -1.56
N GLN A 142 7.54 -10.01 -1.20
CA GLN A 142 8.17 -8.70 -1.12
C GLN A 142 8.62 -8.26 -2.52
N VAL A 143 8.04 -7.19 -3.07
CA VAL A 143 8.21 -6.83 -4.49
C VAL A 143 9.37 -5.88 -4.77
N ALA A 144 9.90 -5.21 -3.74
CA ALA A 144 11.02 -4.29 -3.83
C ALA A 144 11.78 -4.22 -2.48
N PRO A 145 13.03 -3.72 -2.46
CA PRO A 145 13.66 -3.29 -1.21
C PRO A 145 12.75 -2.30 -0.47
N GLY A 146 12.71 -2.38 0.86
CA GLY A 146 11.73 -1.62 1.64
C GLY A 146 12.18 -1.28 3.06
N ASP A 147 13.46 -0.96 3.23
CA ASP A 147 14.03 -0.59 4.53
C ASP A 147 13.76 0.89 4.84
N PHE A 148 12.51 1.18 5.21
CA PHE A 148 11.98 2.50 5.57
C PHE A 148 10.76 2.40 6.49
#